data_AF-A0A9P0L4E5-F1
#
_entry.id   AF-A0A9P0L4E5-F1
#
_cell.length_a   1.000
_cell.length_b   1.000
_cell.length_c   1.000
_cell.angle_alpha   90.00
_cell.angle_beta   90.00
_cell.angle_gamma   90.00
#
_symmetry.space_group_name_H-M   'P 1'
#
loop_
_entity.id
_entity.type
_entity.pdbx_description
1 polymer ?
#
loop_
_entity_poly.entity_id
_entity_poly.type
_entity_poly.pdbx_seq_one_letter_code
_entity_poly.pdbx_strand_id
1 'polypeptide(L)' 'MRMPAEQPSSCQPSFSRWSICSSDCGAGLSSRRSNLNARCTTDTETRLCQTKRCSDKDHVVMNVRLRIA' A
#
# COMPACT_ATOMS: atom_id res chain seq x y z
N MET A 1 6.54 -15.11 6.04
CA MET A 1 7.00 -14.35 7.22
C MET A 1 8.02 -13.34 6.71
N ARG A 2 7.69 -12.04 6.67
CA ARG A 2 8.60 -11.00 6.17
C ARG A 2 9.70 -10.83 7.21
N MET A 3 10.94 -11.12 6.83
CA MET A 3 12.13 -10.92 7.66
C MET A 3 12.11 -9.48 8.18
N PRO A 4 12.22 -9.24 9.50
CA PRO A 4 12.44 -7.88 9.97
C PRO A 4 13.76 -7.44 9.34
N ALA A 5 13.70 -6.43 8.47
CA ALA A 5 14.89 -5.73 8.03
C ALA A 5 15.72 -5.45 9.28
N GLU A 6 16.99 -5.86 9.30
CA GLU A 6 17.92 -5.67 10.43
C GLU A 6 17.68 -4.28 11.02
N GLN A 7 16.93 -4.26 12.12
CA GLN A 7 16.58 -3.03 12.79
C GLN A 7 17.78 -2.71 13.66
N PRO A 8 18.29 -1.47 13.64
CA PRO A 8 19.43 -1.12 14.49
C PRO A 8 19.08 -1.48 15.94
N SER A 9 20.05 -1.96 16.71
CA SER A 9 19.85 -2.47 18.08
C SER A 9 19.22 -1.43 19.05
N SER A 10 19.27 -0.15 18.71
CA SER A 10 18.64 0.97 19.43
C SER A 10 17.26 1.38 18.87
N CYS A 11 16.76 0.72 17.82
CA CYS A 11 15.50 1.05 17.19
C CYS A 11 14.31 0.46 17.95
N GLN A 12 13.47 1.31 18.52
CA GLN A 12 12.17 0.87 19.01
C GLN A 12 11.16 0.85 17.86
N PRO A 13 10.66 -0.32 17.41
CA PRO A 13 9.68 -0.40 16.33
C PRO A 13 8.38 0.30 16.74
N SER A 14 7.93 1.23 15.93
CA SER A 14 6.72 2.02 16.12
C SER A 14 6.03 2.27 14.79
N PHE A 15 4.75 1.98 14.75
CA PHE A 15 3.92 2.20 13.57
C PHE A 15 2.52 2.63 13.98
N SER A 16 1.97 3.56 13.22
CA SER A 16 0.57 3.95 13.33
C SER A 16 -0.35 2.92 12.65
N ARG A 17 -1.65 3.02 12.93
CA ARG A 17 -2.65 2.27 12.17
C ARG A 17 -2.67 2.76 10.72
N TRP A 18 -2.99 1.83 9.83
CA TRP A 18 -3.25 2.14 8.43
C TRP A 18 -4.45 3.10 8.29
N SER A 19 -4.32 4.09 7.41
CA SER A 19 -5.42 4.94 6.99
C SER A 19 -6.50 4.12 6.30
N ILE A 20 -7.70 4.69 6.22
CA ILE A 20 -8.74 4.18 5.32
C ILE A 20 -8.19 4.08 3.90
N CYS A 21 -8.77 3.18 3.11
CA CYS A 21 -8.40 3.06 1.71
C CYS A 21 -8.77 4.36 0.99
N SER A 22 -7.90 4.85 0.11
CA SER A 22 -8.15 6.05 -0.69
C SER A 22 -9.38 5.91 -1.59
N SER A 23 -9.79 4.66 -1.90
CA SER A 23 -10.87 4.34 -2.81
C SER A 23 -11.99 3.61 -2.07
N ASP A 24 -13.22 4.10 -2.17
CA ASP A 24 -14.41 3.47 -1.60
C ASP A 24 -14.86 2.20 -2.35
N CYS A 25 -14.35 2.00 -3.57
CA CYS A 25 -14.50 0.77 -4.34
C CYS A 25 -13.21 0.45 -5.13
N GLY A 26 -13.01 -0.81 -5.49
CA GLY A 26 -11.89 -1.26 -6.32
C GLY A 26 -10.55 -1.23 -5.59
N ALA A 27 -9.48 -0.97 -6.35
CA ALA A 27 -8.13 -0.86 -5.84
C ALA A 27 -7.84 0.56 -5.34
N GLY A 28 -7.11 0.67 -4.24
CA GLY A 28 -6.67 1.96 -3.70
C GLY A 28 -5.37 1.85 -2.93
N LEU A 29 -5.01 2.94 -2.27
CA LEU A 29 -3.84 3.04 -1.42
C LEU A 29 -4.24 3.32 0.03
N SER A 30 -3.53 2.69 0.94
CA SER A 30 -3.62 2.93 2.38
C SER A 30 -2.24 3.28 2.87
N SER A 31 -2.15 4.31 3.70
CA SER A 31 -0.87 4.85 4.18
C SER A 31 -0.80 4.78 5.69
N ARG A 32 0.40 4.60 6.23
CA ARG A 32 0.68 4.74 7.67
C ARG A 32 2.03 5.41 7.85
N ARG A 33 2.21 6.05 8.99
CA ARG A 33 3.54 6.46 9.45
C ARG A 33 4.18 5.31 10.22
N SER A 34 5.36 4.87 9.81
CA SER A 34 6.11 3.77 10.46
C SER A 34 7.62 4.05 10.44
N ASN A 35 8.35 3.52 11.43
CA ASN A 35 9.82 3.50 11.42
C ASN A 35 10.37 2.09 11.11
N LEU A 36 9.56 1.25 10.47
CA LEU A 36 9.88 -0.14 10.13
C LEU A 36 10.72 -0.21 8.85
N ASN A 37 11.88 0.46 8.86
CA ASN A 37 12.85 0.45 7.77
C ASN A 37 14.27 0.27 8.31
N ALA A 38 15.21 -0.05 7.41
CA ALA A 38 16.61 -0.31 7.77
C ALA A 38 17.31 0.89 8.46
N ARG A 39 16.80 2.12 8.27
CA ARG A 39 17.35 3.34 8.88
C ARG A 39 16.69 3.69 10.21
N CYS A 40 15.63 2.97 10.61
CA CYS A 40 14.77 3.30 11.76
C CYS A 40 14.22 4.74 11.74
N THR A 41 14.11 5.37 10.57
CA THR A 41 13.59 6.73 10.47
C THR A 41 12.09 6.70 10.29
N THR A 42 11.37 7.67 10.88
CA THR A 42 9.93 7.74 10.68
C THR A 42 9.61 8.14 9.24
N ASP A 43 8.94 7.26 8.49
CA ASP A 43 8.60 7.45 7.09
C ASP A 43 7.12 7.12 6.81
N THR A 44 6.65 7.41 5.59
CA THR A 44 5.27 7.13 5.17
C THR A 44 5.24 5.85 4.35
N GLU A 45 4.76 4.78 4.97
CA GLU A 45 4.57 3.50 4.31
C GLU A 45 3.23 3.47 3.59
N THR A 46 3.22 3.00 2.35
CA THR A 46 2.00 2.88 1.54
C THR A 46 1.83 1.44 1.10
N ARG A 47 0.57 0.96 1.12
CA ARG A 47 0.21 -0.37 0.63
C ARG A 47 -1.01 -0.30 -0.27
N LEU A 48 -1.11 -1.27 -1.17
CA LEU A 48 -2.34 -1.52 -1.92
C LEU A 48 -3.44 -2.03 -0.99
N CYS A 49 -4.64 -1.48 -1.14
CA CYS A 49 -5.88 -1.98 -0.54
C CYS A 49 -6.89 -2.32 -1.63
N GLN A 50 -7.78 -3.28 -1.33
CA GLN A 50 -8.88 -3.68 -2.19
C GLN A 50 -10.17 -3.53 -1.39
N THR A 51 -11.09 -2.71 -1.87
CA THR A 51 -12.42 -2.53 -1.28
C THR A 51 -13.47 -3.29 -2.09
N LYS A 52 -14.75 -3.02 -1.85
CA LYS A 52 -15.85 -3.64 -2.61
C LYS A 52 -15.65 -3.42 -4.11
N ARG A 53 -16.14 -4.32 -4.95
CA ARG A 53 -16.13 -4.11 -6.40
C ARG A 53 -16.81 -2.78 -6.72
N CYS A 54 -16.20 -2.00 -7.61
CA CYS A 54 -16.88 -0.85 -8.18
C CYS A 54 -18.09 -1.33 -8.98
N SER A 55 -19.18 -0.55 -8.94
CA SER A 55 -20.29 -0.77 -9.86
C SER A 55 -19.79 -0.57 -11.29
N ASP A 56 -20.33 -1.35 -12.22
CA ASP A 56 -19.95 -1.42 -13.64
C ASP A 56 -19.87 -0.07 -14.39
N LYS A 57 -20.45 0.98 -13.81
CA LYS A 57 -20.34 2.36 -14.30
C LYS A 57 -18.94 2.99 -14.16
N ASP A 58 -18.01 2.31 -13.49
CA ASP A 58 -16.62 2.74 -13.29
C ASP A 58 -15.61 1.74 -13.89
N HIS A 59 -16.04 0.87 -14.81
CA HIS A 59 -15.11 -0.03 -15.48
C HIS A 59 -14.23 0.78 -16.45
N VAL A 60 -13.11 1.31 -15.96
CA VAL A 60 -11.97 1.66 -16.82
C VAL A 60 -11.45 0.36 -17.41
N VAL A 61 -12.12 -0.13 -18.48
CA VAL A 61 -11.55 -1.13 -19.36
C VAL A 61 -10.31 -0.48 -19.94
N MET A 62 -9.13 -0.81 -19.41
CA MET A 62 -7.88 -0.63 -20.13
C MET A 62 -7.96 -1.55 -21.33
N ASN A 63 -8.57 -1.07 -22.42
CA ASN A 63 -8.59 -1.72 -23.72
C ASN A 63 -7.16 -1.70 -24.27
N VAL A 64 -6.28 -2.54 -23.72
CA VAL A 64 -4.96 -2.78 -24.29
C VAL A 64 -5.20 -3.60 -25.56
N ARG A 65 -5.41 -2.91 -26.68
CA ARG A 65 -5.33 -3.53 -27.99
C ARG A 65 -3.90 -4.03 -28.16
N LEU A 66 -3.68 -5.31 -27.90
CA LEU A 66 -2.42 -5.98 -28.20
C LEU A 66 -2.24 -5.96 -29.72
N ARG A 67 -1.40 -5.03 -30.23
CA ARG A 67 -0.94 -5.08 -31.63
C ARG A 67 0.11 -6.18 -31.70
N ILE A 68 -0.29 -7.37 -32.11
CA ILE A 68 0.66 -8.42 -32.50
C ILE A 68 1.22 -7.98 -33.86
N ALA A 69 2.54 -7.73 -33.90
CA ALA A 69 3.30 -7.52 -35.13
C ALA A 69 3.83 -8.86 -35.64
#